data_AF-A0A376W179-F1
#
_entry.id   AF-A0A376W179-F1
#
_cell.length_a   1.000
_cell.length_b   1.000
_cell.length_c   1.000
_cell.angle_alpha   90.00
_cell.angle_beta   90.00
_cell.angle_gamma   90.00
#
_symmetry.space_group_name_H-M   'P 1'
#
loop_
_entity.id
_entity.type
_entity.pdbx_description
1 polymer ?
#
loop_
_entity_poly.entity_id
_entity_poly.type
_entity_poly.pdbx_seq_one_letter_code
_entity_poly.pdbx_strand_id
1 'polypeptide(L)'
;MKHSCFVKRKAWESALADYFAAIANCFTSKDTPAGCFMINNCTTLSPDSGDIANTLKSRHAMQERTLQQFLCQRQARGEIPTHCDVTHLAEFLNCIIQGMSISAREGASLEKLMQIARTTLRLWPELLK
;
A
#
# COMPACT_ATOMS: atom_id res chain seq x y z
N MET A 1 5.39 -28.72 18.31
CA MET A 1 5.73 -27.30 18.02
C MET A 1 4.93 -26.74 16.82
N LYS A 2 3.59 -26.77 16.83
CA LYS A 2 2.76 -26.28 15.69
C LYS A 2 1.73 -25.18 16.05
N HIS A 3 1.64 -24.77 17.32
CA HIS A 3 0.55 -23.89 17.79
C HIS A 3 0.85 -22.39 17.81
N SER A 4 2.10 -21.95 17.63
CA SER A 4 2.45 -20.51 17.70
C SER A 4 2.40 -19.77 16.35
N CYS A 5 2.21 -20.48 15.22
CA CYS A 5 2.20 -19.88 13.88
C CYS A 5 0.83 -19.31 13.48
N PHE A 6 -0.27 -19.78 14.10
CA PHE A 6 -1.62 -19.41 13.70
C PHE A 6 -2.08 -18.03 14.23
N VAL A 7 -1.59 -17.60 15.40
CA VAL A 7 -2.00 -16.32 16.02
C VAL A 7 -1.34 -15.12 15.35
N LYS A 8 -0.15 -15.28 14.74
CA LYS A 8 0.55 -14.20 14.02
C LYS A 8 -0.05 -13.86 12.66
N ARG A 9 -0.76 -14.78 11.99
CA ARG A 9 -1.34 -14.53 10.65
C ARG A 9 -2.38 -13.41 10.64
N LYS A 10 -3.21 -13.31 11.68
CA LYS A 10 -4.31 -12.33 11.72
C LYS A 10 -3.84 -10.87 11.80
N ALA A 11 -2.68 -10.57 12.38
CA ALA A 11 -2.27 -9.19 12.65
C ALA A 11 -1.78 -8.45 11.39
N TRP A 12 -0.98 -9.10 10.55
CA TRP A 12 -0.46 -8.48 9.34
C TRP A 12 -1.50 -8.47 8.21
N GLU A 13 -2.32 -9.53 8.08
CA GLU A 13 -3.41 -9.60 7.09
C GLU A 13 -4.40 -8.47 7.31
N SER A 14 -4.81 -8.24 8.56
CA SER A 14 -5.68 -7.13 8.93
C SER A 14 -5.01 -5.79 8.63
N ALA A 15 -3.76 -5.59 9.05
CA ALA A 15 -3.08 -4.31 8.84
C ALA A 15 -2.89 -3.96 7.36
N LEU A 16 -2.54 -4.95 6.54
CA LEU A 16 -2.39 -4.76 5.10
C LEU A 16 -3.76 -4.56 4.42
N ALA A 17 -4.80 -5.28 4.86
CA ALA A 17 -6.16 -5.07 4.39
C ALA A 17 -6.70 -3.67 4.74
N ASP A 18 -6.50 -3.22 5.97
CA ASP A 18 -6.89 -1.89 6.44
C ASP A 18 -6.16 -0.81 5.65
N TYR A 19 -4.86 -1.02 5.37
CA TYR A 19 -4.07 -0.13 4.53
C TYR A 19 -4.63 -0.02 3.11
N PHE A 20 -4.89 -1.15 2.44
CA PHE A 20 -5.48 -1.15 1.11
C PHE A 20 -6.90 -0.57 1.08
N ALA A 21 -7.70 -0.80 2.12
CA ALA A 21 -9.04 -0.23 2.25
C ALA A 21 -8.98 1.29 2.41
N ALA A 22 -8.07 1.80 3.23
CA ALA A 22 -7.83 3.23 3.37
C ALA A 22 -7.42 3.88 2.03
N ILE A 23 -6.55 3.22 1.27
CA ILE A 23 -6.14 3.66 -0.07
C ILE A 23 -7.33 3.71 -1.04
N ALA A 24 -8.10 2.62 -1.11
CA ALA A 24 -9.23 2.52 -2.03
C ALA A 24 -10.27 3.61 -1.74
N ASN A 25 -10.62 3.81 -0.45
CA ASN A 25 -11.51 4.89 -0.02
C ASN A 25 -10.97 6.27 -0.39
N CYS A 26 -9.67 6.53 -0.13
CA CYS A 26 -9.03 7.79 -0.46
C CYS A 26 -9.09 8.10 -1.96
N PHE A 27 -8.86 7.10 -2.81
CA PHE A 27 -8.90 7.27 -4.27
C PHE A 27 -10.29 7.49 -4.84
N THR A 28 -11.34 6.97 -4.20
CA THR A 28 -12.72 7.07 -4.71
C THR A 28 -13.58 8.11 -4.01
N SER A 29 -13.09 8.68 -2.91
CA SER A 29 -13.79 9.74 -2.17
C SER A 29 -13.80 11.03 -2.99
N LYS A 30 -14.98 11.62 -3.14
CA LYS A 30 -15.17 12.91 -3.83
C LYS A 30 -14.91 14.12 -2.91
N ASP A 31 -14.78 13.90 -1.59
CA ASP A 31 -14.94 14.94 -0.56
C ASP A 31 -13.82 15.03 0.50
N THR A 32 -12.72 14.29 0.41
CA THR A 32 -11.73 14.28 1.52
C THR A 32 -10.44 15.03 1.20
N PRO A 33 -10.25 16.26 1.74
CA PRO A 33 -8.94 16.79 2.04
C PRO A 33 -8.43 16.22 3.36
N ALA A 34 -7.20 15.71 3.34
CA ALA A 34 -6.33 15.33 4.47
C ALA A 34 -6.89 14.37 5.55
N GLY A 35 -6.20 13.23 5.76
CA GLY A 35 -6.22 12.56 7.06
C GLY A 35 -6.38 11.04 7.04
N CYS A 36 -5.36 10.32 6.60
CA CYS A 36 -5.07 8.99 7.15
C CYS A 36 -3.54 8.87 7.27
N PHE A 37 -3.07 8.65 8.50
CA PHE A 37 -1.72 8.83 9.05
C PHE A 37 -0.54 8.12 8.34
N MET A 38 -0.72 7.55 7.14
CA MET A 38 0.31 6.86 6.35
C MET A 38 0.39 7.37 4.91
N ILE A 39 -0.53 8.23 4.47
CA ILE A 39 -0.59 8.74 3.10
C ILE A 39 -0.73 10.25 3.17
N ASN A 40 0.42 10.93 3.17
CA ASN A 40 0.47 12.39 3.04
C ASN A 40 0.18 12.78 1.57
N ASN A 41 -1.04 12.51 1.09
CA ASN A 41 -1.54 12.94 -0.23
C ASN A 41 -2.84 13.73 -0.07
N CYS A 42 -2.74 14.95 0.44
CA CYS A 42 -3.66 16.00 0.01
C CYS A 42 -2.88 17.29 -0.20
N THR A 43 -2.44 17.50 -1.44
CA THR A 43 -2.10 18.84 -1.94
C THR A 43 -2.61 18.92 -3.36
N THR A 44 -3.76 19.57 -3.49
CA THR A 44 -4.19 20.35 -4.65
C THR A 44 -3.02 21.19 -5.16
N LEU A 45 -2.48 20.85 -6.33
CA LEU A 45 -1.58 21.74 -7.06
C LEU A 45 -1.93 21.71 -8.55
N SER A 46 -2.35 22.87 -9.03
CA SER A 46 -2.53 23.21 -10.44
C SER A 46 -1.22 23.05 -11.22
N PRO A 47 -1.28 22.76 -12.54
CA PRO A 47 -0.14 22.23 -13.28
C PRO A 47 0.81 23.34 -13.77
N ASP A 48 2.12 23.18 -13.56
CA ASP A 48 3.15 23.72 -14.44
C ASP A 48 4.23 22.65 -14.74
N SER A 49 4.63 22.56 -16.00
CA SER A 49 4.92 21.30 -16.69
C SER A 49 6.36 20.76 -16.57
N GLY A 50 7.26 21.44 -15.87
CA GLY A 50 8.64 20.97 -15.60
C GLY A 50 8.85 20.35 -14.21
N ASP A 51 8.20 20.89 -13.19
CA ASP A 51 8.36 20.48 -11.79
C ASP A 51 7.55 19.23 -11.42
N ILE A 52 6.55 18.87 -12.24
CA ILE A 52 5.67 17.73 -11.99
C ILE A 52 6.45 16.41 -11.99
N ALA A 53 7.38 16.22 -12.94
CA ALA A 53 8.11 14.94 -13.06
C ALA A 53 9.08 14.70 -11.87
N ASN A 54 9.79 15.74 -11.44
CA ASN A 54 10.68 15.64 -10.27
C ASN A 54 9.88 15.50 -8.98
N THR A 55 8.78 16.26 -8.85
CA THR A 55 7.87 16.18 -7.71
C THR A 55 7.18 14.82 -7.63
N LEU A 56 6.74 14.23 -8.75
CA LEU A 56 6.19 12.86 -8.79
C LEU A 56 7.25 11.82 -8.41
N LYS A 57 8.47 11.91 -8.96
CA LYS A 57 9.57 11.00 -8.62
C LYS A 57 9.91 11.04 -7.14
N SER A 58 10.03 12.23 -6.55
CA SER A 58 10.27 12.40 -5.12
C SER A 58 9.12 11.88 -4.26
N ARG A 59 7.87 12.04 -4.71
CA ARG A 59 6.68 11.52 -4.01
C ARG A 59 6.60 10.00 -4.07
N HIS A 60 6.88 9.40 -5.23
CA HIS A 60 6.91 7.94 -5.39
C HIS A 60 8.01 7.31 -4.51
N ALA A 61 9.20 7.91 -4.51
CA ALA A 61 10.30 7.48 -3.64
C ALA A 61 9.94 7.60 -2.14
N MET A 62 9.14 8.60 -1.74
CA MET A 62 8.70 8.75 -0.35
C MET A 62 7.65 7.71 0.06
N GLN A 63 6.70 7.39 -0.83
CA GLN A 63 5.71 6.34 -0.57
C GLN A 63 6.37 4.97 -0.46
N GLU A 64 7.30 4.67 -1.35
CA GLU A 64 8.05 3.41 -1.34
C GLU A 64 8.87 3.26 -0.06
N ARG A 65 9.59 4.30 0.36
CA ARG A 65 10.33 4.29 1.63
C ARG A 65 9.43 4.09 2.85
N THR A 66 8.28 4.74 2.88
CA THR A 66 7.32 4.60 3.98
C THR A 66 6.81 3.16 4.06
N LEU A 67 6.47 2.57 2.91
CA LEU A 67 5.98 1.20 2.84
C LEU A 67 7.08 0.19 3.20
N GLN A 68 8.30 0.39 2.70
CA GLN A 68 9.46 -0.41 3.05
C GLN A 68 9.74 -0.36 4.56
N GLN A 69 9.75 0.84 5.17
CA GLN A 69 9.93 0.99 6.62
C GLN A 69 8.84 0.27 7.41
N PHE A 70 7.58 0.37 6.97
CA PHE A 70 6.47 -0.37 7.58
C PHE A 70 6.70 -1.89 7.54
N LEU A 71 7.11 -2.43 6.39
CA LEU A 71 7.42 -3.85 6.24
C LEU A 71 8.64 -4.27 7.07
N CYS A 72 9.71 -3.46 7.11
CA CYS A 72 10.86 -3.70 7.97
C CYS A 72 10.49 -3.80 9.45
N GLN A 73 9.63 -2.90 9.94
CA GLN A 73 9.15 -2.94 11.33
C GLN A 73 8.33 -4.21 11.62
N ARG A 74 7.52 -4.67 10.66
CA ARG A 74 6.75 -5.92 10.76
C ARG A 74 7.64 -7.15 10.71
N GLN A 75 8.70 -7.13 9.90
CA GLN A 75 9.73 -8.17 9.87
C GLN A 75 10.48 -8.24 11.20
N ALA A 76 10.85 -7.10 11.79
CA ALA A 76 11.49 -7.03 13.11
C ALA A 76 10.59 -7.58 14.24
N ARG A 77 9.26 -7.46 14.11
CA ARG A 77 8.26 -8.07 15.02
C ARG A 77 8.04 -9.58 14.75
N GLY A 78 8.70 -10.13 13.73
CA GLY A 78 8.57 -11.51 13.27
C GLY A 78 7.20 -11.82 12.70
N GLU A 79 6.52 -10.83 12.12
CA GLU A 79 5.27 -11.00 11.36
C GLU A 79 5.54 -11.36 9.90
N ILE A 80 6.68 -10.91 9.38
CA ILE A 80 7.23 -11.27 8.08
C ILE A 80 8.47 -12.14 8.33
N PRO A 81 8.66 -13.26 7.61
CA PRO A 81 9.87 -14.07 7.71
C PRO A 81 11.14 -13.26 7.44
N THR A 82 12.23 -13.56 8.14
CA THR A 82 13.50 -12.83 8.03
C THR A 82 14.22 -13.04 6.70
N HIS A 83 13.86 -14.10 5.96
CA HIS A 83 14.42 -14.39 4.64
C HIS A 83 13.72 -13.65 3.51
N CYS A 84 12.55 -13.04 3.75
CA CYS A 84 11.85 -12.27 2.75
C CYS A 84 12.56 -10.94 2.47
N ASP A 85 12.69 -10.61 1.19
CA ASP A 85 13.16 -9.28 0.77
C ASP A 85 12.03 -8.26 0.90
N VAL A 86 12.04 -7.53 2.02
CA VAL A 86 11.08 -6.45 2.31
C VAL A 86 11.14 -5.29 1.30
N THR A 87 12.26 -5.10 0.62
CA THR A 87 12.39 -4.10 -0.44
C THR A 87 11.59 -4.53 -1.66
N HIS A 88 11.80 -5.76 -2.12
CA HIS A 88 11.03 -6.34 -3.23
C HIS A 88 9.52 -6.36 -2.92
N LEU A 89 9.14 -6.71 -1.69
CA LEU A 89 7.73 -6.67 -1.26
C LEU A 89 7.15 -5.25 -1.33
N ALA A 90 7.92 -4.24 -0.90
CA ALA A 90 7.49 -2.85 -0.97
C ALA A 90 7.30 -2.38 -2.42
N GLU A 91 8.24 -2.71 -3.31
CA GLU A 91 8.17 -2.39 -4.74
C GLU A 91 6.91 -3.00 -5.39
N PHE A 92 6.65 -4.29 -5.15
CA PHE A 92 5.48 -4.98 -5.67
C PHE A 92 4.17 -4.34 -5.20
N LEU A 93 4.05 -4.08 -3.90
CA LEU A 93 2.86 -3.44 -3.34
C LEU A 93 2.69 -2.01 -3.86
N ASN A 94 3.78 -1.26 -4.04
CA ASN A 94 3.76 0.09 -4.60
C ASN A 94 3.22 0.09 -6.05
N CYS A 95 3.65 -0.87 -6.88
CA CYS A 95 3.11 -1.05 -8.23
C CYS A 95 1.58 -1.26 -8.22
N ILE A 96 1.06 -2.06 -7.31
CA ILE A 96 -0.38 -2.29 -7.19
C ILE A 96 -1.11 -1.02 -6.77
N ILE A 97 -0.59 -0.29 -5.80
CA ILE A 97 -1.19 0.95 -5.31
C ILE A 97 -1.23 2.01 -6.41
N GLN A 98 -0.16 2.13 -7.20
CA GLN A 98 -0.13 3.00 -8.37
C GLN A 98 -1.17 2.58 -9.42
N GLY A 99 -1.30 1.29 -9.70
CA GLY A 99 -2.35 0.76 -10.59
C GLY A 99 -3.76 1.08 -10.09
N MET A 100 -4.02 0.91 -8.79
CA MET A 100 -5.29 1.29 -8.16
C MET A 100 -5.57 2.79 -8.30
N SER A 101 -4.55 3.64 -8.15
CA SER A 101 -4.69 5.10 -8.33
C SER A 101 -5.09 5.47 -9.76
N ILE A 102 -4.47 4.83 -10.76
CA ILE A 102 -4.79 5.06 -12.17
C ILE A 102 -6.23 4.59 -12.45
N SER A 103 -6.59 3.37 -12.04
CA SER A 103 -7.96 2.85 -12.23
C SER A 103 -9.01 3.74 -11.58
N ALA A 104 -8.74 4.30 -10.40
CA ALA A 104 -9.67 5.23 -9.75
C ALA A 104 -9.87 6.52 -10.55
N ARG A 105 -8.78 7.10 -11.11
CA ARG A 105 -8.84 8.28 -11.98
C ARG A 105 -9.63 8.01 -13.26
N GLU A 106 -9.59 6.79 -13.75
CA GLU A 106 -10.37 6.31 -14.90
C GLU A 106 -11.83 5.95 -14.55
N GLY A 107 -12.25 6.17 -13.29
CA GLY A 107 -13.64 5.99 -12.85
C GLY A 107 -13.96 4.61 -12.28
N ALA A 108 -12.95 3.80 -11.91
CA ALA A 108 -13.20 2.54 -11.23
C ALA A 108 -13.94 2.74 -9.90
N SER A 109 -14.89 1.86 -9.60
CA SER A 109 -15.63 1.89 -8.34
C SER A 109 -14.76 1.46 -7.16
N LEU A 110 -15.16 1.88 -5.95
CA LEU A 110 -14.56 1.41 -4.69
C LEU A 110 -14.54 -0.12 -4.62
N GLU A 111 -15.63 -0.77 -5.03
CA GLU A 111 -15.71 -2.23 -5.07
C GLU A 111 -14.62 -2.84 -5.95
N LYS A 112 -14.38 -2.27 -7.13
CA LYS A 112 -13.33 -2.73 -8.05
C LYS A 112 -11.94 -2.62 -7.41
N LEU A 113 -11.63 -1.49 -6.76
CA LEU A 113 -10.36 -1.30 -6.06
C LEU A 113 -10.21 -2.26 -4.88
N MET A 114 -11.28 -2.50 -4.13
CA MET A 114 -11.30 -3.49 -3.05
C MET A 114 -11.08 -4.92 -3.56
N GLN A 115 -11.53 -5.26 -4.77
CA GLN A 115 -11.24 -6.56 -5.39
C GLN A 115 -9.75 -6.70 -5.76
N ILE A 116 -9.10 -5.62 -6.20
CA ILE A 116 -7.64 -5.61 -6.43
C ILE A 116 -6.93 -5.87 -5.10
N ALA A 117 -7.26 -5.11 -4.06
CA ALA A 117 -6.71 -5.27 -2.72
C ALA A 117 -6.86 -6.71 -2.18
N ARG A 118 -8.07 -7.28 -2.24
CA ARG A 118 -8.33 -8.67 -1.82
C ARG A 118 -7.50 -9.68 -2.62
N THR A 119 -7.31 -9.44 -3.91
CA THR A 119 -6.48 -10.31 -4.75
C THR A 119 -5.03 -10.25 -4.34
N THR A 120 -4.50 -9.05 -4.08
CA THR A 120 -3.14 -8.87 -3.56
C THR A 120 -2.92 -9.60 -2.24
N LEU A 121 -3.87 -9.50 -1.30
CA LEU A 121 -3.79 -10.21 -0.01
C LEU A 121 -3.78 -11.74 -0.18
N ARG A 122 -4.52 -12.27 -1.16
CA ARG A 122 -4.48 -13.71 -1.47
C ARG A 122 -3.15 -14.20 -2.02
N LEU A 123 -2.39 -13.32 -2.69
CA LEU A 123 -1.05 -13.63 -3.21
C LEU A 123 0.02 -13.54 -2.12
N TRP A 124 -0.26 -12.88 -1.00
CA TRP A 124 0.73 -12.65 0.05
C TRP A 124 1.44 -13.91 0.57
N PRO A 125 0.76 -15.05 0.81
CA PRO A 125 1.45 -16.28 1.21
C PRO A 125 2.49 -16.78 0.20
N GLU A 126 2.32 -16.47 -1.09
CA GLU A 126 3.28 -16.80 -2.14
C GLU A 126 4.44 -15.79 -2.15
N LEU A 127 4.17 -14.52 -1.87
CA LEU A 127 5.19 -13.47 -1.77
C LEU A 127 6.11 -13.63 -0.55
N LEU A 128 5.67 -14.36 0.47
CA LEU A 128 6.45 -14.66 1.67
C LEU A 128 7.29 -15.95 1.58
N LYS A 129 7.21 -16.69 0.47
CA LYS A 129 8.01 -17.92 0.27
C LYS A 129 9.45 -17.55 -0.07
#